data_AF-A0A3A9EZL9-F1
#
_entry.id   AF-A0A3A9EZL9-F1
#
_cell.length_a   1.000
_cell.length_b   1.000
_cell.length_c   1.000
_cell.angle_alpha   90.00
_cell.angle_beta   90.00
_cell.angle_gamma   90.00
#
_symmetry.space_group_name_H-M   'P 1'
#
loop_
_entity.id
_entity.type
_entity.pdbx_description
1 polymer ?
#
loop_
_entity_poly.entity_id
_entity_poly.type
_entity_poly.pdbx_seq_one_letter_code
_entity_poly.pdbx_strand_id
1 'polypeptide(L)'
;MNHRKKWLAAFGAVCGICLLAMASLVVYVDPFFQYHKPLPDFPYVLDNQLTQNPGIAKNMDYDSVLLGSSMVVQFNTQWFEDILGLHTVKLAYNAAHAKDQDRILTVVEEHHGMPEAVFLGIDLLPYANGTDIDAYPVPEIYYDDNILNDVEYWWNKDVLLDYIIAPYIGKDEADDFHIIYGKNYYAEYYNEEYVLSNYVPSGKAEHTVPEDAYTEAAKANMREHILPHIESHPDTDFYVFFPPYSILFWYDCIQEKNVDARLAEYDAIMGSLFGHDNVRVFFFQNDPELVCDLNRYVDYTHYDREVNLYMTECFASGEKEVTADTYQKELEELRELVNQFDFSVWGL
;
A
#
# COMPACT_ATOMS: atom_id res chain seq x y z
N MET A 1 33.22 -49.99 -13.01
CA MET A 1 32.32 -48.91 -13.47
C MET A 1 33.03 -48.09 -14.56
N ASN A 2 32.45 -47.97 -15.76
CA ASN A 2 33.03 -47.28 -16.93
C ASN A 2 33.42 -45.83 -16.56
N HIS A 3 34.56 -45.31 -17.05
CA HIS A 3 35.08 -43.98 -16.70
C HIS A 3 34.02 -42.87 -16.89
N ARG A 4 33.21 -42.98 -17.96
CA ARG A 4 32.06 -42.10 -18.22
C ARG A 4 30.99 -42.14 -17.13
N LYS A 5 30.71 -43.31 -16.56
CA LYS A 5 29.74 -43.48 -15.45
C LYS A 5 30.25 -42.86 -14.16
N LYS A 6 31.56 -42.97 -13.88
CA LYS A 6 32.19 -42.29 -12.72
C LYS A 6 32.14 -40.78 -12.86
N TRP A 7 32.44 -40.26 -14.05
CA TRP A 7 32.37 -38.83 -14.33
C TRP A 7 30.93 -38.30 -14.20
N LEU A 8 29.94 -38.97 -14.79
CA LEU A 8 28.53 -38.58 -14.67
C LEU A 8 28.04 -38.58 -13.21
N ALA A 9 28.42 -39.60 -12.43
CA ALA A 9 28.08 -39.66 -11.01
C ALA A 9 28.74 -38.52 -10.21
N ALA A 10 30.01 -38.22 -10.49
CA ALA A 10 30.72 -37.12 -9.83
C ALA A 10 30.14 -35.75 -10.21
N PHE A 11 29.86 -35.52 -11.50
CA PHE A 11 29.22 -34.30 -11.98
C PHE A 11 27.84 -34.10 -11.36
N GLY A 12 27.00 -35.15 -11.36
CA GLY A 12 25.69 -35.11 -10.72
C GLY A 12 25.77 -34.83 -9.22
N ALA A 13 26.73 -35.43 -8.52
CA ALA A 13 26.95 -35.16 -7.10
C ALA A 13 27.38 -33.70 -6.84
N VAL A 14 28.29 -33.15 -7.64
CA VAL A 14 28.72 -31.76 -7.53
C VAL A 14 27.55 -30.81 -7.80
N CYS A 15 26.78 -31.03 -8.89
CA CYS A 15 25.59 -30.23 -9.18
C CYS A 15 24.56 -30.30 -8.05
N GLY A 16 24.31 -31.51 -7.52
CA GLY A 16 23.41 -31.69 -6.38
C GLY A 16 23.86 -30.94 -5.13
N ILE A 17 25.17 -30.97 -4.82
CA ILE A 17 25.74 -30.20 -3.71
C ILE A 17 25.57 -28.69 -3.93
N CYS A 18 25.85 -28.19 -5.14
CA CYS A 18 25.67 -26.77 -5.46
C CYS A 18 24.21 -26.32 -5.31
N LEU A 19 23.25 -27.12 -5.81
CA LEU A 19 21.83 -26.82 -5.70
C LEU A 19 21.34 -26.86 -4.25
N LEU A 20 21.80 -27.84 -3.47
CA LEU A 20 21.49 -27.91 -2.04
C LEU A 20 22.09 -26.72 -1.27
N ALA A 21 23.32 -26.32 -1.60
CA ALA A 21 23.96 -25.16 -0.98
C ALA A 21 23.21 -23.86 -1.30
N MET A 22 22.78 -23.68 -2.56
CA MET A 22 21.97 -22.54 -2.97
C MET A 22 20.63 -22.50 -2.21
N ALA A 23 19.87 -23.59 -2.22
CA ALA A 23 18.60 -23.66 -1.51
C ALA A 23 18.77 -23.41 0.00
N SER A 24 19.79 -24.02 0.61
CA SER A 24 20.08 -23.82 2.04
C SER A 24 20.42 -22.37 2.36
N LEU A 25 21.16 -21.69 1.47
CA LEU A 25 21.50 -20.28 1.66
C LEU A 25 20.27 -19.38 1.51
N VAL A 26 19.44 -19.63 0.48
CA VAL A 26 18.19 -18.88 0.27
C VAL A 26 17.24 -19.06 1.45
N VAL A 27 17.03 -20.29 1.92
CA VAL A 27 16.17 -20.58 3.08
C VAL A 27 16.74 -20.02 4.38
N TYR A 28 18.06 -19.95 4.53
CA TYR A 28 18.69 -19.41 5.74
C TYR A 28 18.65 -17.89 5.80
N VAL A 29 18.89 -17.20 4.68
CA VAL A 29 18.86 -15.73 4.64
C VAL A 29 17.44 -15.23 4.52
N ASP A 30 16.62 -15.92 3.73
CA ASP A 30 15.20 -15.66 3.51
C ASP A 30 14.90 -14.17 3.22
N PRO A 31 15.44 -13.59 2.14
CA PRO A 31 15.28 -12.17 1.83
C PRO A 31 13.83 -11.71 1.62
N PHE A 32 12.90 -12.65 1.45
CA PHE A 32 11.48 -12.36 1.31
C PHE A 32 10.66 -12.79 2.53
N PHE A 33 11.33 -13.20 3.61
CA PHE A 33 10.72 -13.52 4.91
C PHE A 33 9.65 -14.61 4.82
N GLN A 34 9.80 -15.58 3.92
CA GLN A 34 8.82 -16.64 3.68
C GLN A 34 8.82 -17.72 4.77
N TYR A 35 9.94 -17.90 5.46
CA TYR A 35 10.16 -18.97 6.45
C TYR A 35 10.41 -18.44 7.85
N HIS A 36 10.97 -17.24 8.00
CA HIS A 36 11.29 -16.69 9.31
C HIS A 36 11.43 -15.17 9.30
N LYS A 37 11.52 -14.60 10.51
CA LYS A 37 11.86 -13.19 10.75
C LYS A 37 13.23 -12.83 10.17
N PRO A 38 13.47 -11.55 9.83
CA PRO A 38 14.78 -11.10 9.38
C PRO A 38 15.92 -11.55 10.29
N LEU A 39 17.03 -11.98 9.71
CA LEU A 39 18.25 -12.22 10.44
C LEU A 39 18.80 -10.90 11.00
N PRO A 40 19.28 -10.86 12.25
CA PRO A 40 19.97 -9.70 12.79
C PRO A 40 21.16 -9.30 11.91
N ASP A 41 21.33 -8.00 11.70
CA ASP A 41 22.46 -7.38 10.99
C ASP A 41 22.64 -7.79 9.52
N PHE A 42 21.69 -8.51 8.91
CA PHE A 42 21.74 -8.78 7.47
C PHE A 42 21.21 -7.58 6.68
N PRO A 43 21.93 -7.09 5.66
CA PRO A 43 21.57 -5.89 4.94
C PRO A 43 20.46 -6.13 3.89
N TYR A 44 19.24 -6.43 4.34
CA TYR A 44 18.12 -6.69 3.43
C TYR A 44 17.84 -5.52 2.47
N VAL A 45 17.35 -5.89 1.28
CA VAL A 45 16.84 -4.96 0.26
C VAL A 45 15.31 -5.02 0.32
N LEU A 46 14.65 -3.92 0.64
CA LEU A 46 13.21 -3.85 0.93
C LEU A 46 12.47 -3.07 -0.17
N ASP A 47 12.34 -3.68 -1.35
CA ASP A 47 11.85 -3.01 -2.57
C ASP A 47 10.74 -3.77 -3.33
N ASN A 48 10.34 -4.97 -2.88
CA ASN A 48 9.40 -5.82 -3.60
C ASN A 48 8.20 -6.23 -2.74
N GLN A 49 7.17 -5.39 -2.75
CA GLN A 49 5.92 -5.58 -2.00
C GLN A 49 5.25 -6.93 -2.30
N LEU A 50 5.22 -7.35 -3.57
CA LEU A 50 4.50 -8.57 -3.98
C LEU A 50 5.11 -9.84 -3.39
N THR A 51 6.43 -9.88 -3.20
CA THR A 51 7.13 -11.04 -2.64
C THR A 51 7.39 -10.90 -1.15
N GLN A 52 7.57 -9.69 -0.63
CA GLN A 52 7.94 -9.45 0.77
C GLN A 52 6.74 -9.27 1.69
N ASN A 53 5.65 -8.61 1.27
CA ASN A 53 4.45 -8.44 2.10
C ASN A 53 3.90 -9.76 2.65
N PRO A 54 3.73 -10.85 1.86
CA PRO A 54 3.22 -12.09 2.44
C PRO A 54 4.20 -12.70 3.45
N GLY A 55 5.51 -12.57 3.26
CA GLY A 55 6.49 -13.04 4.25
C GLY A 55 6.46 -12.22 5.54
N ILE A 56 6.35 -10.89 5.42
CA ILE A 56 6.16 -9.97 6.54
C ILE A 56 4.90 -10.36 7.32
N ALA A 57 3.78 -10.54 6.62
CA ALA A 57 2.49 -10.90 7.19
C ALA A 57 2.53 -12.26 7.92
N LYS A 58 3.26 -13.25 7.38
CA LYS A 58 3.35 -14.61 7.95
C LYS A 58 4.26 -14.74 9.16
N ASN A 59 5.35 -13.97 9.19
CA ASN A 59 6.49 -14.29 10.05
C ASN A 59 6.90 -13.17 11.02
N MET A 60 6.51 -11.91 10.82
CA MET A 60 6.89 -10.82 11.73
C MET A 60 6.01 -10.76 12.99
N ASP A 61 6.52 -10.13 14.05
CA ASP A 61 5.68 -9.79 15.22
C ASP A 61 5.08 -8.40 15.01
N TYR A 62 3.77 -8.30 15.12
CA TYR A 62 3.02 -7.05 15.06
C TYR A 62 1.66 -7.22 15.77
N ASP A 63 1.10 -6.10 16.22
CA ASP A 63 -0.27 -6.02 16.75
C ASP A 63 -1.16 -5.14 15.87
N SER A 64 -0.62 -4.54 14.82
CA SER A 64 -1.34 -3.73 13.85
C SER A 64 -0.72 -3.78 12.45
N VAL A 65 -1.54 -3.48 11.44
CA VAL A 65 -1.09 -3.45 10.03
C VAL A 65 -1.48 -2.15 9.35
N LEU A 66 -0.61 -1.64 8.48
CA LEU A 66 -0.87 -0.50 7.59
C LEU A 66 -0.99 -0.99 6.15
N LEU A 67 -2.17 -0.77 5.59
CA LEU A 67 -2.64 -1.20 4.28
C LEU A 67 -2.96 0.01 3.40
N GLY A 68 -2.82 -0.15 2.09
CA GLY A 68 -3.12 0.89 1.11
C GLY A 68 -2.24 0.82 -0.12
N SER A 69 -2.37 1.83 -0.99
CA SER A 69 -1.59 1.89 -2.23
C SER A 69 -0.19 2.50 -2.04
N SER A 70 0.40 3.04 -3.12
CA SER A 70 1.61 3.87 -3.05
C SER A 70 1.44 5.09 -2.14
N MET A 71 0.21 5.49 -1.82
CA MET A 71 -0.08 6.63 -0.93
C MET A 71 0.36 6.40 0.51
N VAL A 72 0.50 5.15 0.95
CA VAL A 72 0.87 4.83 2.34
C VAL A 72 2.34 4.42 2.49
N VAL A 73 3.13 4.40 1.41
CA VAL A 73 4.51 3.93 1.45
C VAL A 73 5.44 4.85 2.24
N GLN A 74 5.06 6.11 2.43
CA GLN A 74 5.87 7.13 3.11
C GLN A 74 5.64 7.20 4.63
N PHE A 75 4.64 6.50 5.17
CA PHE A 75 4.46 6.35 6.61
C PHE A 75 5.70 5.72 7.26
N ASN A 76 6.06 6.22 8.45
CA ASN A 76 7.04 5.60 9.31
C ASN A 76 6.29 4.77 10.37
N THR A 77 6.56 3.47 10.46
CA THR A 77 5.86 2.64 11.45
C THR A 77 6.28 2.95 12.89
N GLN A 78 7.45 3.55 13.12
CA GLN A 78 7.86 4.01 14.45
C GLN A 78 6.89 5.07 15.01
N TRP A 79 6.25 5.88 14.15
CA TRP A 79 5.24 6.84 14.62
C TRP A 79 4.02 6.17 15.23
N PHE A 80 3.65 4.98 14.76
CA PHE A 80 2.53 4.24 15.34
C PHE A 80 2.89 3.71 16.73
N GLU A 81 4.12 3.26 16.92
CA GLU A 81 4.60 2.84 18.24
C GLU A 81 4.69 4.04 19.19
N ASP A 82 5.29 5.14 18.74
CA ASP A 82 5.53 6.32 19.59
C ASP A 82 4.24 7.08 19.95
N ILE A 83 3.26 7.13 19.05
CA ILE A 83 2.03 7.94 19.19
C ILE A 83 0.84 7.09 19.65
N LEU A 84 0.65 5.91 19.06
CA LEU A 84 -0.49 5.03 19.32
C LEU A 84 -0.14 3.86 20.25
N GLY A 85 1.15 3.57 20.48
CA GLY A 85 1.59 2.40 21.23
C GLY A 85 1.44 1.09 20.46
N LEU A 86 1.35 1.14 19.13
CA LEU A 86 1.08 0.00 18.25
C LEU A 86 2.32 -0.40 17.44
N HIS A 87 2.62 -1.70 17.43
CA HIS A 87 3.70 -2.32 16.68
C HIS A 87 3.24 -2.61 15.25
N THR A 88 3.19 -1.56 14.43
CA THR A 88 2.65 -1.64 13.06
C THR A 88 3.67 -2.20 12.06
N VAL A 89 3.24 -3.15 11.22
CA VAL A 89 3.94 -3.48 9.95
C VAL A 89 3.22 -2.90 8.75
N LYS A 90 3.98 -2.54 7.71
CA LYS A 90 3.44 -1.99 6.47
C LYS A 90 3.31 -3.07 5.41
N LEU A 91 2.12 -3.24 4.86
CA LEU A 91 1.80 -4.23 3.83
C LEU A 91 1.16 -3.55 2.60
N ALA A 92 1.73 -2.41 2.23
CA ALA A 92 1.27 -1.58 1.11
C ALA A 92 1.63 -2.20 -0.25
N TYR A 93 0.79 -1.96 -1.26
CA TYR A 93 1.07 -2.34 -2.65
C TYR A 93 1.03 -1.11 -3.56
N ASN A 94 1.86 -1.06 -4.59
CA ASN A 94 1.74 -0.01 -5.60
C ASN A 94 0.37 -0.12 -6.30
N ALA A 95 -0.36 0.99 -6.38
CA ALA A 95 -1.69 1.06 -7.00
C ALA A 95 -2.69 -0.01 -6.49
N ALA A 96 -2.61 -0.36 -5.20
CA ALA A 96 -3.39 -1.42 -4.59
C ALA A 96 -4.90 -1.33 -4.87
N HIS A 97 -5.50 -2.43 -5.30
CA HIS A 97 -6.95 -2.59 -5.39
C HIS A 97 -7.52 -3.22 -4.12
N ALA A 98 -8.85 -3.21 -3.96
CA ALA A 98 -9.51 -3.84 -2.82
C ALA A 98 -9.13 -5.32 -2.69
N LYS A 99 -9.05 -6.05 -3.82
CA LYS A 99 -8.62 -7.45 -3.88
C LYS A 99 -7.19 -7.68 -3.37
N ASP A 100 -6.28 -6.73 -3.57
CA ASP A 100 -4.92 -6.81 -3.04
C ASP A 100 -4.93 -6.71 -1.51
N GLN A 101 -5.77 -5.83 -0.95
CA GLN A 101 -5.94 -5.68 0.50
C GLN A 101 -6.60 -6.91 1.13
N ASP A 102 -7.64 -7.45 0.49
CA ASP A 102 -8.32 -8.69 0.89
C ASP A 102 -7.37 -9.88 0.96
N ARG A 103 -6.55 -10.04 -0.09
CA ARG A 103 -5.55 -11.12 -0.16
C ARG A 103 -4.57 -11.04 0.99
N ILE A 104 -4.00 -9.87 1.27
CA ILE A 104 -3.00 -9.77 2.33
C ILE A 104 -3.61 -9.85 3.73
N LEU A 105 -4.83 -9.32 3.94
CA LEU A 105 -5.58 -9.50 5.19
C LEU A 105 -5.90 -10.98 5.45
N THR A 106 -6.24 -11.74 4.42
CA THR A 106 -6.44 -13.19 4.53
C THR A 106 -5.16 -13.88 5.03
N VAL A 107 -3.99 -13.51 4.49
CA VAL A 107 -2.70 -14.06 4.97
C VAL A 107 -2.43 -13.67 6.43
N VAL A 108 -2.73 -12.44 6.83
CA VAL A 108 -2.61 -11.98 8.23
C VAL A 108 -3.50 -12.85 9.14
N GLU A 109 -4.78 -13.00 8.77
CA GLU A 109 -5.76 -13.76 9.56
C GLU A 109 -5.35 -15.24 9.70
N GLU A 110 -4.91 -15.88 8.61
CA GLU A 110 -4.55 -17.30 8.61
C GLU A 110 -3.34 -17.62 9.51
N HIS A 111 -2.39 -16.69 9.64
CA HIS A 111 -1.13 -16.93 10.35
C HIS A 111 -1.07 -16.33 11.76
N HIS A 112 -1.74 -15.20 12.00
CA HIS A 112 -1.70 -14.49 13.28
C HIS A 112 -3.08 -14.30 13.93
N GLY A 113 -4.17 -14.52 13.18
CA GLY A 113 -5.47 -13.93 13.48
C GLY A 113 -5.49 -12.44 13.12
N MET A 114 -6.68 -11.82 13.15
CA MET A 114 -6.80 -10.40 12.86
C MET A 114 -6.16 -9.56 14.00
N PRO A 115 -5.36 -8.50 13.67
CA PRO A 115 -4.63 -7.70 14.65
C PRO A 115 -5.53 -6.84 15.54
N GLU A 116 -4.95 -6.14 16.51
CA GLU A 116 -5.65 -5.13 17.33
C GLU A 116 -6.16 -3.97 16.46
N ALA A 117 -5.35 -3.52 15.49
CA ALA A 117 -5.71 -2.42 14.60
C ALA A 117 -5.32 -2.64 13.13
N VAL A 118 -6.19 -2.23 12.22
CA VAL A 118 -5.94 -2.19 10.77
C VAL A 118 -6.07 -0.75 10.29
N PHE A 119 -4.98 -0.17 9.79
CA PHE A 119 -4.99 1.14 9.14
C PHE A 119 -5.12 0.94 7.63
N LEU A 120 -6.26 1.31 7.05
CA LEU A 120 -6.58 1.06 5.65
C LEU A 120 -6.72 2.37 4.88
N GLY A 121 -5.72 2.67 4.04
CA GLY A 121 -5.79 3.75 3.06
C GLY A 121 -6.59 3.32 1.83
N ILE A 122 -7.74 3.95 1.60
CA ILE A 122 -8.58 3.70 0.42
C ILE A 122 -8.36 4.79 -0.63
N ASP A 123 -7.89 4.36 -1.79
CA ASP A 123 -7.78 5.19 -3.00
C ASP A 123 -9.04 5.05 -3.85
N LEU A 124 -9.55 6.16 -4.39
CA LEU A 124 -10.77 6.15 -5.21
C LEU A 124 -10.59 5.38 -6.52
N LEU A 125 -9.52 5.67 -7.27
CA LEU A 125 -9.37 5.15 -8.64
C LEU A 125 -9.43 3.61 -8.72
N PRO A 126 -8.76 2.84 -7.84
CA PRO A 126 -8.86 1.38 -7.84
C PRO A 126 -10.25 0.85 -7.51
N TYR A 127 -11.01 1.52 -6.63
CA TYR A 127 -12.34 1.07 -6.19
C TYR A 127 -13.44 1.32 -7.23
N ALA A 128 -13.22 2.25 -8.17
CA ALA A 128 -14.07 2.47 -9.33
C ALA A 128 -13.97 1.36 -10.41
N ASN A 129 -13.00 0.45 -10.29
CA ASN A 129 -12.79 -0.63 -11.25
C ASN A 129 -13.57 -1.89 -10.85
N GLY A 130 -13.54 -2.94 -11.70
CA GLY A 130 -14.11 -4.25 -11.36
C GLY A 130 -13.42 -4.91 -10.15
N THR A 131 -14.12 -5.84 -9.49
CA THR A 131 -13.65 -6.49 -8.27
C THR A 131 -12.53 -7.51 -8.51
N ASP A 132 -12.55 -8.19 -9.65
CA ASP A 132 -11.51 -9.16 -10.04
C ASP A 132 -10.34 -8.51 -10.77
N ILE A 133 -9.81 -7.41 -10.22
CA ILE A 133 -8.65 -6.69 -10.79
C ILE A 133 -7.54 -6.64 -9.75
N ASP A 134 -6.38 -7.14 -10.16
CA ASP A 134 -5.13 -7.02 -9.42
C ASP A 134 -4.32 -5.84 -9.95
N ALA A 135 -3.65 -5.11 -9.06
CA ALA A 135 -2.74 -4.04 -9.48
C ALA A 135 -1.60 -4.58 -10.37
N TYR A 136 -1.08 -5.75 -10.01
CA TYR A 136 -0.01 -6.46 -10.69
C TYR A 136 -0.20 -7.97 -10.61
N PRO A 137 0.37 -8.76 -11.53
CA PRO A 137 0.34 -10.22 -11.44
C PRO A 137 0.94 -10.72 -10.11
N VAL A 138 0.16 -11.51 -9.38
CA VAL A 138 0.55 -11.99 -8.05
C VAL A 138 1.39 -13.26 -8.15
N PRO A 139 2.57 -13.31 -7.50
CA PRO A 139 3.37 -14.51 -7.41
C PRO A 139 2.79 -15.45 -6.33
N GLU A 140 1.80 -16.27 -6.71
CA GLU A 140 1.02 -17.15 -5.82
C GLU A 140 1.87 -18.01 -4.86
N ILE A 141 3.07 -18.43 -5.28
CA ILE A 141 3.98 -19.24 -4.46
C ILE A 141 4.36 -18.61 -3.11
N TYR A 142 4.31 -17.27 -3.01
CA TYR A 142 4.64 -16.59 -1.75
C TYR A 142 3.42 -16.42 -0.83
N TYR A 143 2.22 -16.63 -1.35
CA TYR A 143 0.96 -16.43 -0.61
C TYR A 143 0.43 -17.74 0.00
N ASP A 144 0.84 -18.91 -0.52
CA ASP A 144 0.40 -20.21 0.02
C ASP A 144 1.32 -20.80 1.11
N ASP A 145 0.92 -21.94 1.67
CA ASP A 145 1.67 -22.71 2.69
C ASP A 145 2.41 -23.94 2.11
N ASN A 146 2.48 -24.07 0.79
CA ASN A 146 2.95 -25.27 0.13
C ASN A 146 4.45 -25.25 -0.16
N ILE A 147 5.26 -25.54 0.86
CA ILE A 147 6.73 -25.60 0.79
C ILE A 147 7.28 -26.44 -0.38
N LEU A 148 6.51 -27.39 -0.93
CA LEU A 148 6.95 -28.22 -2.06
C LEU A 148 7.00 -27.47 -3.40
N ASN A 149 6.27 -26.36 -3.55
CA ASN A 149 6.28 -25.54 -4.78
C ASN A 149 7.30 -24.37 -4.72
N ASP A 150 7.90 -24.09 -3.57
CA ASP A 150 8.93 -23.07 -3.35
C ASP A 150 10.26 -23.31 -4.09
N VAL A 151 10.34 -24.35 -4.93
CA VAL A 151 11.50 -24.63 -5.76
C VAL A 151 11.90 -23.44 -6.64
N GLU A 152 10.92 -22.61 -7.04
CA GLU A 152 11.14 -21.38 -7.79
C GLU A 152 11.81 -20.30 -6.94
N TYR A 153 11.61 -20.30 -5.63
CA TYR A 153 12.29 -19.40 -4.69
C TYR A 153 13.70 -19.92 -4.36
N TRP A 154 13.84 -21.19 -3.98
CA TRP A 154 15.12 -21.79 -3.55
C TRP A 154 16.22 -21.72 -4.61
N TRP A 155 15.84 -21.85 -5.88
CA TRP A 155 16.77 -21.84 -7.00
C TRP A 155 16.62 -20.61 -7.89
N ASN A 156 16.07 -19.53 -7.35
CA ASN A 156 16.02 -18.24 -8.03
C ASN A 156 17.40 -17.58 -8.05
N LYS A 157 17.93 -17.35 -9.26
CA LYS A 157 19.23 -16.68 -9.42
C LYS A 157 19.19 -15.22 -8.97
N ASP A 158 18.07 -14.53 -9.15
CA ASP A 158 17.94 -13.09 -8.86
C ASP A 158 17.83 -12.91 -7.34
N VAL A 159 17.14 -13.82 -6.64
CA VAL A 159 17.17 -13.87 -5.16
C VAL A 159 18.60 -14.06 -4.65
N LEU A 160 19.33 -15.05 -5.18
CA LEU A 160 20.70 -15.31 -4.74
C LEU A 160 21.64 -14.13 -5.02
N LEU A 161 21.59 -13.57 -6.24
CA LEU A 161 22.54 -12.56 -6.67
C LEU A 161 22.19 -11.17 -6.12
N ASP A 162 20.93 -10.74 -6.27
CA ASP A 162 20.51 -9.36 -6.02
C ASP A 162 20.04 -9.13 -4.59
N TYR A 163 19.47 -10.15 -3.93
CA TYR A 163 18.93 -10.03 -2.58
C TYR A 163 19.79 -10.67 -1.48
N ILE A 164 20.78 -11.49 -1.84
CA ILE A 164 21.71 -12.10 -0.87
C ILE A 164 23.15 -11.63 -1.10
N ILE A 165 23.73 -11.91 -2.26
CA ILE A 165 25.16 -11.67 -2.49
C ILE A 165 25.47 -10.18 -2.65
N ALA A 166 24.74 -9.46 -3.50
CA ALA A 166 24.95 -8.04 -3.74
C ALA A 166 24.86 -7.20 -2.46
N PRO A 167 23.81 -7.29 -1.63
CA PRO A 167 23.72 -6.51 -0.40
C PRO A 167 24.80 -6.89 0.61
N TYR A 168 25.10 -8.18 0.78
CA TYR A 168 26.13 -8.63 1.72
C TYR A 168 27.54 -8.10 1.40
N ILE A 169 27.84 -7.85 0.12
CA ILE A 169 29.16 -7.35 -0.31
C ILE A 169 29.17 -5.83 -0.48
N GLY A 170 28.05 -5.25 -0.90
CA GLY A 170 27.98 -3.88 -1.41
C GLY A 170 27.24 -2.88 -0.53
N LYS A 171 26.55 -3.33 0.52
CA LYS A 171 25.73 -2.46 1.37
C LYS A 171 26.32 -2.39 2.77
N ASP A 172 26.63 -1.16 3.21
CA ASP A 172 27.22 -0.92 4.53
C ASP A 172 26.18 -1.01 5.68
N GLU A 173 24.90 -0.74 5.39
CA GLU A 173 23.80 -0.75 6.37
C GLU A 173 22.53 -1.39 5.80
N ALA A 174 21.74 -2.08 6.64
CA ALA A 174 20.45 -2.63 6.24
C ALA A 174 19.42 -1.53 5.95
N ASP A 175 18.43 -1.83 5.09
CA ASP A 175 17.25 -0.95 5.02
C ASP A 175 16.52 -0.93 6.36
N ASP A 176 16.00 0.24 6.71
CA ASP A 176 15.21 0.44 7.92
C ASP A 176 13.78 -0.08 7.69
N PHE A 177 13.39 -1.08 8.48
CA PHE A 177 12.07 -1.71 8.41
C PHE A 177 10.94 -0.73 8.76
N HIS A 178 11.21 0.34 9.49
CA HIS A 178 10.18 1.32 9.81
C HIS A 178 9.75 2.16 8.60
N ILE A 179 10.60 2.23 7.57
CA ILE A 179 10.38 3.06 6.38
C ILE A 179 10.36 2.23 5.09
N ILE A 180 10.11 0.91 5.18
CA ILE A 180 10.07 0.03 4.00
C ILE A 180 9.21 0.57 2.88
N TYR A 181 9.66 0.33 1.64
CA TYR A 181 9.07 0.83 0.39
C TYR A 181 9.03 2.35 0.26
N GLY A 182 9.46 3.09 1.28
CA GLY A 182 9.58 4.53 1.26
C GLY A 182 10.46 4.95 0.10
N LYS A 183 9.92 5.80 -0.76
CA LYS A 183 10.68 6.35 -1.89
C LYS A 183 11.54 7.48 -1.36
N ASN A 184 12.85 7.38 -1.61
CA ASN A 184 13.79 8.47 -1.40
C ASN A 184 13.63 9.54 -2.49
N TYR A 185 12.45 10.15 -2.58
CA TYR A 185 12.33 11.40 -3.31
C TYR A 185 13.24 12.41 -2.63
N TYR A 186 14.20 12.97 -3.38
CA TYR A 186 15.02 14.03 -2.85
C TYR A 186 14.10 15.17 -2.41
N ALA A 187 14.39 15.79 -1.26
CA ALA A 187 13.58 16.89 -0.73
C ALA A 187 13.36 18.02 -1.76
N GLU A 188 14.30 18.18 -2.69
CA GLU A 188 14.24 19.10 -3.82
C GLU A 188 13.14 18.80 -4.86
N TYR A 189 12.43 17.67 -4.77
CA TYR A 189 11.30 17.34 -5.64
C TYR A 189 9.94 17.70 -5.04
N TYR A 190 9.89 17.97 -3.73
CA TYR A 190 8.69 18.44 -3.05
C TYR A 190 8.60 19.97 -3.16
N ASN A 191 8.07 20.46 -4.27
CA ASN A 191 7.82 21.88 -4.51
C ASN A 191 6.87 22.10 -5.69
N GLU A 192 6.15 23.21 -5.63
CA GLU A 192 5.19 23.62 -6.66
C GLU A 192 5.81 23.68 -8.08
N GLU A 193 7.03 24.22 -8.23
CA GLU A 193 7.70 24.37 -9.53
C GLU A 193 7.97 23.01 -10.19
N TYR A 194 8.51 22.06 -9.42
CA TYR A 194 8.78 20.71 -9.89
C TYR A 194 7.50 20.00 -10.31
N VAL A 195 6.46 20.05 -9.47
CA VAL A 195 5.17 19.41 -9.75
C VAL A 195 4.56 19.98 -11.03
N LEU A 196 4.43 21.30 -11.15
CA LEU A 196 3.84 21.95 -12.32
C LEU A 196 4.64 21.71 -13.60
N SER A 197 5.97 21.62 -13.51
CA SER A 197 6.81 21.36 -14.69
C SER A 197 6.64 19.96 -15.29
N ASN A 198 6.21 19.00 -14.48
CA ASN A 198 5.97 17.61 -14.88
C ASN A 198 4.49 17.26 -15.05
N TYR A 199 3.59 18.14 -14.59
CA TYR A 199 2.15 17.95 -14.70
C TYR A 199 1.66 18.19 -16.14
N VAL A 200 0.89 17.24 -16.66
CA VAL A 200 0.22 17.35 -17.96
C VAL A 200 -1.28 17.22 -17.71
N PRO A 201 -2.04 18.32 -17.82
CA PRO A 201 -3.46 18.28 -17.52
C PRO A 201 -4.24 17.38 -18.48
N SER A 202 -5.30 16.77 -17.96
CA SER A 202 -6.20 15.93 -18.72
C SER A 202 -6.98 16.72 -19.76
N GLY A 203 -7.34 16.02 -20.85
CA GLY A 203 -8.14 16.61 -21.91
C GLY A 203 -9.55 16.94 -21.43
N LYS A 204 -10.10 18.08 -21.88
CA LYS A 204 -11.46 18.48 -21.53
C LYS A 204 -12.50 17.54 -22.13
N ALA A 205 -13.24 16.84 -21.28
CA ALA A 205 -14.31 15.94 -21.68
C ALA A 205 -15.50 16.70 -22.28
N GLU A 206 -16.11 16.12 -23.32
CA GLU A 206 -17.31 16.69 -23.96
C GLU A 206 -18.54 16.51 -23.07
N HIS A 207 -18.68 15.35 -22.43
CA HIS A 207 -19.85 14.96 -21.66
C HIS A 207 -19.51 14.81 -20.17
N THR A 208 -20.47 15.15 -19.32
CA THR A 208 -20.39 14.92 -17.88
C THR A 208 -20.50 13.43 -17.60
N VAL A 209 -19.63 12.92 -16.72
CA VAL A 209 -19.71 11.55 -16.23
C VAL A 209 -20.94 11.44 -15.31
N PRO A 210 -21.81 10.42 -15.48
CA PRO A 210 -22.93 10.21 -14.57
C PRO A 210 -22.48 10.13 -13.11
N GLU A 211 -23.23 10.74 -12.21
CA GLU A 211 -22.90 10.78 -10.77
C GLU A 211 -22.76 9.38 -10.16
N ASP A 212 -23.55 8.41 -10.62
CA ASP A 212 -23.53 7.03 -10.15
C ASP A 212 -22.50 6.13 -10.85
N ALA A 213 -21.65 6.68 -11.73
CA ALA A 213 -20.78 5.91 -12.63
C ALA A 213 -19.82 4.95 -11.90
N TYR A 214 -19.38 5.31 -10.69
CA TYR A 214 -18.40 4.54 -9.92
C TYR A 214 -19.00 3.87 -8.67
N THR A 215 -20.21 4.28 -8.27
CA THR A 215 -20.85 3.86 -7.01
C THR A 215 -21.04 2.35 -6.91
N GLU A 216 -21.51 1.68 -7.97
CA GLU A 216 -21.74 0.24 -7.92
C GLU A 216 -20.44 -0.57 -7.86
N ALA A 217 -19.41 -0.13 -8.58
CA ALA A 217 -18.09 -0.74 -8.53
C ALA A 217 -17.46 -0.58 -7.13
N ALA A 218 -17.52 0.62 -6.57
CA ALA A 218 -17.00 0.90 -5.23
C ALA A 218 -17.72 0.06 -4.16
N LYS A 219 -19.06 0.00 -4.20
CA LYS A 219 -19.84 -0.86 -3.28
C LYS A 219 -19.55 -2.34 -3.48
N ALA A 220 -19.32 -2.79 -4.72
CA ALA A 220 -18.97 -4.17 -4.98
C ALA A 220 -17.60 -4.52 -4.38
N ASN A 221 -16.59 -3.68 -4.59
CA ASN A 221 -15.28 -3.83 -3.97
C ASN A 221 -15.36 -3.86 -2.44
N MET A 222 -16.12 -2.94 -1.83
CA MET A 222 -16.33 -2.95 -0.39
C MET A 222 -16.96 -4.26 0.10
N ARG A 223 -18.06 -4.70 -0.53
CA ARG A 223 -18.80 -5.92 -0.12
C ARG A 223 -18.00 -7.20 -0.32
N GLU A 224 -17.18 -7.27 -1.36
CA GLU A 224 -16.45 -8.50 -1.71
C GLU A 224 -15.14 -8.61 -0.94
N HIS A 225 -14.45 -7.49 -0.70
CA HIS A 225 -13.04 -7.51 -0.30
C HIS A 225 -12.73 -6.83 1.05
N ILE A 226 -13.62 -5.98 1.58
CA ILE A 226 -13.28 -5.17 2.78
C ILE A 226 -14.27 -5.42 3.93
N LEU A 227 -15.57 -5.27 3.67
CA LEU A 227 -16.61 -5.46 4.69
C LEU A 227 -16.59 -6.85 5.32
N PRO A 228 -16.29 -7.97 4.60
CA PRO A 228 -16.18 -9.27 5.25
C PRO A 228 -15.18 -9.30 6.40
N HIS A 229 -14.01 -8.67 6.25
CA HIS A 229 -12.98 -8.59 7.30
C HIS A 229 -13.45 -7.78 8.50
N ILE A 230 -14.14 -6.66 8.27
CA ILE A 230 -14.70 -5.80 9.31
C ILE A 230 -15.79 -6.52 10.10
N GLU A 231 -16.71 -7.17 9.40
CA GLU A 231 -17.90 -7.81 9.99
C GLU A 231 -17.55 -9.07 10.80
N SER A 232 -16.54 -9.83 10.37
CA SER A 232 -16.12 -11.06 11.07
C SER A 232 -15.20 -10.81 12.26
N HIS A 233 -14.65 -9.60 12.42
CA HIS A 233 -13.67 -9.25 13.45
C HIS A 233 -14.06 -8.01 14.27
N PRO A 234 -15.12 -8.08 15.10
CA PRO A 234 -15.59 -6.94 15.89
C PRO A 234 -14.62 -6.47 16.98
N ASP A 235 -13.59 -7.27 17.30
CA ASP A 235 -12.57 -6.95 18.31
C ASP A 235 -11.34 -6.22 17.70
N THR A 236 -11.29 -6.07 16.37
CA THR A 236 -10.24 -5.33 15.65
C THR A 236 -10.72 -3.94 15.29
N ASP A 237 -9.95 -2.91 15.63
CA ASP A 237 -10.23 -1.52 15.24
C ASP A 237 -9.75 -1.23 13.80
N PHE A 238 -10.67 -0.89 12.92
CA PHE A 238 -10.38 -0.51 11.54
C PHE A 238 -10.33 1.01 11.38
N TYR A 239 -9.14 1.55 11.17
CA TYR A 239 -8.88 2.96 10.85
C TYR A 239 -8.88 3.11 9.34
N VAL A 240 -10.03 3.44 8.76
CA VAL A 240 -10.17 3.66 7.33
C VAL A 240 -9.93 5.13 7.01
N PHE A 241 -9.02 5.43 6.09
CA PHE A 241 -8.71 6.81 5.73
C PHE A 241 -8.57 7.00 4.22
N PHE A 242 -8.82 8.23 3.78
CA PHE A 242 -8.71 8.62 2.38
C PHE A 242 -7.50 9.55 2.19
N PRO A 243 -6.45 9.10 1.50
CA PRO A 243 -5.26 9.90 1.23
C PRO A 243 -5.60 11.24 0.53
N PRO A 244 -5.01 12.38 0.93
CA PRO A 244 -5.29 13.66 0.30
C PRO A 244 -4.57 13.79 -1.05
N TYR A 245 -5.29 13.58 -2.15
CA TYR A 245 -4.80 13.95 -3.48
C TYR A 245 -4.73 15.47 -3.63
N SER A 246 -3.73 15.97 -4.34
CA SER A 246 -3.56 17.42 -4.54
C SER A 246 -4.72 18.05 -5.31
N ILE A 247 -4.78 19.38 -5.27
CA ILE A 247 -5.76 20.15 -6.03
C ILE A 247 -5.60 19.95 -7.56
N LEU A 248 -4.44 19.51 -8.05
CA LEU A 248 -4.24 19.18 -9.48
C LEU A 248 -4.97 17.90 -9.90
N PHE A 249 -5.09 16.90 -9.01
CA PHE A 249 -5.96 15.74 -9.26
C PHE A 249 -7.42 16.18 -9.46
N TRP A 250 -7.86 17.14 -8.67
CA TRP A 250 -9.20 17.70 -8.80
C TRP A 250 -9.37 18.58 -10.02
N TYR A 251 -8.31 19.25 -10.49
CA TYR A 251 -8.32 19.91 -11.79
C TYR A 251 -8.60 18.92 -12.92
N ASP A 252 -7.93 17.75 -12.91
CA ASP A 252 -8.22 16.68 -13.87
C ASP A 252 -9.67 16.23 -13.77
N CYS A 253 -10.20 16.06 -12.56
CA CYS A 253 -11.60 15.70 -12.36
C CYS A 253 -12.59 16.75 -12.93
N ILE A 254 -12.23 18.04 -12.86
CA ILE A 254 -13.01 19.13 -13.49
C ILE A 254 -12.94 19.03 -15.02
N GLN A 255 -11.75 18.81 -15.59
CA GLN A 255 -11.58 18.66 -17.04
C GLN A 255 -12.36 17.47 -17.57
N GLU A 256 -12.32 16.35 -16.84
CA GLU A 256 -13.02 15.11 -17.14
C GLU A 256 -14.52 15.16 -16.81
N LYS A 257 -14.97 16.22 -16.13
CA LYS A 257 -16.36 16.41 -15.67
C LYS A 257 -16.86 15.23 -14.83
N ASN A 258 -16.05 14.77 -13.87
CA ASN A 258 -16.36 13.64 -13.01
C ASN A 258 -16.28 13.95 -11.50
N VAL A 259 -16.12 15.22 -11.09
CA VAL A 259 -16.11 15.64 -9.67
C VAL A 259 -17.30 15.06 -8.91
N ASP A 260 -18.52 15.21 -9.44
CA ASP A 260 -19.74 14.71 -8.79
C ASP A 260 -19.72 13.18 -8.65
N ALA A 261 -19.22 12.48 -9.65
CA ALA A 261 -19.09 11.02 -9.62
C ALA A 261 -18.06 10.54 -8.59
N ARG A 262 -16.98 11.30 -8.36
CA ARG A 262 -15.98 11.01 -7.32
C ARG A 262 -16.50 11.31 -5.91
N LEU A 263 -17.31 12.34 -5.75
CA LEU A 263 -17.99 12.61 -4.48
C LEU A 263 -19.02 11.53 -4.15
N ALA A 264 -19.79 11.08 -5.13
CA ALA A 264 -20.72 9.96 -4.97
C ALA A 264 -20.02 8.62 -4.69
N GLU A 265 -18.78 8.45 -5.16
CA GLU A 265 -17.94 7.32 -4.81
C GLU A 265 -17.49 7.37 -3.34
N TYR A 266 -17.00 8.51 -2.85
CA TYR A 266 -16.74 8.70 -1.41
C TYR A 266 -17.98 8.40 -0.57
N ASP A 267 -19.14 8.94 -0.94
CA ASP A 267 -20.41 8.69 -0.26
C ASP A 267 -20.74 7.18 -0.20
N ALA A 268 -20.56 6.48 -1.33
CA ALA A 268 -20.82 5.06 -1.42
C ALA A 268 -19.91 4.22 -0.50
N ILE A 269 -18.62 4.55 -0.44
CA ILE A 269 -17.63 3.84 0.38
C ILE A 269 -17.86 4.18 1.85
N MET A 270 -17.86 5.46 2.22
CA MET A 270 -18.06 5.90 3.62
C MET A 270 -19.40 5.42 4.18
N GLY A 271 -20.48 5.55 3.40
CA GLY A 271 -21.81 5.08 3.78
C GLY A 271 -21.87 3.59 4.10
N SER A 272 -21.00 2.77 3.51
CA SER A 272 -20.90 1.33 3.79
C SER A 272 -20.13 1.01 5.08
N LEU A 273 -19.29 1.93 5.55
CA LEU A 273 -18.48 1.77 6.77
C LEU A 273 -19.25 2.19 8.02
N PHE A 274 -20.19 3.13 7.88
CA PHE A 274 -20.98 3.58 9.02
C PHE A 274 -21.98 2.50 9.47
N GLY A 275 -22.01 2.26 10.78
CA GLY A 275 -22.83 1.22 11.42
C GLY A 275 -22.03 0.02 11.94
N HIS A 276 -20.73 -0.01 11.65
CA HIS A 276 -19.77 -0.92 12.27
C HIS A 276 -19.09 -0.21 13.44
N ASP A 277 -19.29 -0.71 14.67
CA ASP A 277 -18.79 -0.06 15.90
C ASP A 277 -17.26 -0.08 16.00
N ASN A 278 -16.61 -0.99 15.28
CA ASN A 278 -15.16 -1.18 15.23
C ASN A 278 -14.50 -0.44 14.05
N VAL A 279 -15.19 0.52 13.42
CA VAL A 279 -14.66 1.30 12.30
C VAL A 279 -14.59 2.79 12.65
N ARG A 280 -13.42 3.38 12.39
CA ARG A 280 -13.15 4.82 12.47
C ARG A 280 -12.78 5.32 11.08
N VAL A 281 -13.44 6.38 10.62
CA VAL A 281 -13.25 6.91 9.26
C VAL A 281 -12.59 8.27 9.32
N PHE A 282 -11.49 8.48 8.60
CA PHE A 282 -10.74 9.74 8.57
C PHE A 282 -10.73 10.34 7.17
N PHE A 283 -11.01 11.63 7.07
CA PHE A 283 -11.09 12.34 5.80
C PHE A 283 -10.19 13.57 5.78
N PHE A 284 -9.19 13.53 4.89
CA PHE A 284 -8.19 14.60 4.74
C PHE A 284 -8.38 15.41 3.46
N GLN A 285 -9.22 14.92 2.55
CA GLN A 285 -9.32 15.42 1.18
C GLN A 285 -9.96 16.81 1.08
N ASN A 286 -10.71 17.26 2.09
CA ASN A 286 -11.29 18.61 2.17
C ASN A 286 -10.39 19.63 2.87
N ASP A 287 -9.17 19.27 3.28
CA ASP A 287 -8.26 20.20 3.93
C ASP A 287 -7.50 21.07 2.90
N PRO A 288 -7.77 22.38 2.81
CA PRO A 288 -7.07 23.25 1.87
C PRO A 288 -5.59 23.43 2.21
N GLU A 289 -5.18 23.31 3.48
CA GLU A 289 -3.77 23.43 3.87
C GLU A 289 -2.95 22.24 3.37
N LEU A 290 -3.59 21.06 3.26
CA LEU A 290 -2.96 19.88 2.67
C LEU A 290 -3.07 19.89 1.15
N VAL A 291 -4.29 19.97 0.62
CA VAL A 291 -4.58 19.66 -0.79
C VAL A 291 -4.16 20.78 -1.73
N CYS A 292 -4.15 22.03 -1.29
CA CYS A 292 -3.76 23.16 -2.15
C CYS A 292 -2.28 23.54 -2.06
N ASP A 293 -1.52 23.00 -1.09
CA ASP A 293 -0.07 23.27 -0.98
C ASP A 293 0.74 22.28 -1.81
N LEU A 294 0.98 22.61 -3.08
CA LEU A 294 1.80 21.80 -3.98
C LEU A 294 3.26 21.65 -3.51
N ASN A 295 3.72 22.42 -2.51
CA ASN A 295 5.05 22.22 -1.95
C ASN A 295 5.17 20.95 -1.10
N ARG A 296 4.04 20.33 -0.76
CA ARG A 296 3.99 19.05 -0.05
C ARG A 296 3.98 17.86 -0.98
N TYR A 297 3.96 18.08 -2.31
CA TYR A 297 3.79 17.03 -3.31
C TYR A 297 4.99 16.90 -4.26
N VAL A 298 5.19 15.70 -4.78
CA VAL A 298 6.18 15.40 -5.84
C VAL A 298 5.55 15.19 -7.21
N ASP A 299 4.24 14.89 -7.23
CA ASP A 299 3.39 14.87 -8.41
C ASP A 299 1.96 15.24 -8.00
N TYR A 300 0.98 15.15 -8.90
CA TYR A 300 -0.41 15.53 -8.62
C TYR A 300 -1.11 14.68 -7.52
N THR A 301 -0.48 13.65 -6.96
CA THR A 301 -1.06 12.76 -5.95
C THR A 301 -0.16 12.50 -4.74
N HIS A 302 1.15 12.30 -4.92
CA HIS A 302 2.04 11.82 -3.85
C HIS A 302 2.58 12.95 -2.98
N TYR A 303 2.15 12.97 -1.72
CA TYR A 303 2.59 13.91 -0.70
C TYR A 303 3.86 13.42 0.05
N ASP A 304 4.43 14.31 0.86
CA ASP A 304 5.61 14.03 1.68
C ASP A 304 5.32 13.31 2.99
N ARG A 305 6.39 13.05 3.74
CA ARG A 305 6.34 12.32 5.00
C ARG A 305 5.67 13.09 6.14
N GLU A 306 5.65 14.42 6.11
CA GLU A 306 5.02 15.23 7.17
C GLU A 306 3.49 15.07 7.13
N VAL A 307 2.90 14.95 5.94
CA VAL A 307 1.47 14.62 5.80
C VAL A 307 1.13 13.25 6.40
N ASN A 308 2.01 12.25 6.24
CA ASN A 308 1.83 10.93 6.85
C ASN A 308 1.93 10.98 8.38
N LEU A 309 2.86 11.77 8.92
CA LEU A 309 2.95 11.99 10.36
C LEU A 309 1.68 12.66 10.90
N TYR A 310 1.21 13.72 10.24
CA TYR A 310 -0.04 14.40 10.60
C TYR A 310 -1.24 13.44 10.62
N MET A 311 -1.39 12.59 9.59
CA MET A 311 -2.44 11.56 9.58
C MET A 311 -2.30 10.59 10.76
N THR A 312 -1.08 10.19 11.14
CA THR A 312 -0.84 9.33 12.30
C THR A 312 -1.26 10.00 13.61
N GLU A 313 -0.96 11.30 13.77
CA GLU A 313 -1.40 12.11 14.90
C GLU A 313 -2.93 12.25 14.95
N CYS A 314 -3.58 12.41 13.79
CA CYS A 314 -5.03 12.43 13.66
C CYS A 314 -5.67 11.10 14.08
N PHE A 315 -5.10 9.95 13.71
CA PHE A 315 -5.60 8.64 14.15
C PHE A 315 -5.66 8.52 15.67
N ALA A 316 -4.64 9.06 16.35
CA ALA A 316 -4.57 9.07 17.81
C ALA A 316 -5.52 10.09 18.45
N SER A 317 -5.64 11.29 17.88
CA SER A 317 -6.40 12.40 18.47
C SER A 317 -7.90 12.38 18.14
N GLY A 318 -8.29 11.70 17.05
CA GLY A 318 -9.64 11.80 16.46
C GLY A 318 -9.85 13.07 15.63
N GLU A 319 -8.81 13.88 15.42
CA GLU A 319 -8.87 14.98 14.45
C GLU A 319 -9.07 14.42 13.04
N LYS A 320 -9.85 15.10 12.20
CA LYS A 320 -10.27 14.64 10.85
C LYS A 320 -11.13 13.36 10.82
N GLU A 321 -11.54 12.84 11.97
CA GLU A 321 -12.50 11.74 12.04
C GLU A 321 -13.90 12.22 11.60
N VAL A 322 -14.54 11.45 10.72
CA VAL A 322 -15.88 11.71 10.20
C VAL A 322 -16.84 10.63 10.63
N THR A 323 -18.11 11.02 10.78
CA THR A 323 -19.20 10.15 11.24
C THR A 323 -20.35 10.17 10.24
N ALA A 324 -21.31 9.27 10.41
CA ALA A 324 -22.54 9.24 9.63
C ALA A 324 -23.29 10.60 9.63
N ASP A 325 -23.14 11.40 10.68
CA ASP A 325 -23.79 12.70 10.82
C ASP A 325 -22.99 13.85 10.19
N THR A 326 -21.67 13.70 10.02
CA THR A 326 -20.77 14.79 9.59
C THR A 326 -20.24 14.63 8.18
N TYR A 327 -20.07 13.40 7.67
CA TYR A 327 -19.33 13.17 6.44
C TYR A 327 -19.90 13.88 5.20
N GLN A 328 -21.24 14.01 5.09
CA GLN A 328 -21.89 14.73 3.99
C GLN A 328 -21.45 16.20 3.91
N LYS A 329 -21.27 16.83 5.08
CA LYS A 329 -20.79 18.22 5.15
C LYS A 329 -19.36 18.31 4.63
N GLU A 330 -18.49 17.36 5.00
CA GLU A 330 -17.10 17.32 4.58
C GLU A 330 -16.95 17.09 3.06
N LEU A 331 -17.83 16.26 2.47
CA LEU A 331 -17.90 16.09 1.01
C LEU A 331 -18.36 17.36 0.28
N GLU A 332 -19.30 18.11 0.86
CA GLU A 332 -19.70 19.39 0.30
C GLU A 332 -18.60 20.46 0.43
N GLU A 333 -17.85 20.47 1.54
CA GLU A 333 -16.69 21.36 1.68
C GLU A 333 -15.61 21.05 0.64
N LEU A 334 -15.36 19.77 0.35
CA LEU A 334 -14.48 19.38 -0.76
C LEU A 334 -15.03 19.87 -2.11
N ARG A 335 -16.33 19.70 -2.37
CA ARG A 335 -16.97 20.18 -3.60
C ARG A 335 -16.78 21.69 -3.76
N GLU A 336 -16.99 22.46 -2.69
CA GLU A 336 -16.81 23.91 -2.68
C GLU A 336 -15.36 24.28 -2.92
N LEU A 337 -14.41 23.65 -2.23
CA LEU A 337 -12.97 23.86 -2.40
C LEU A 337 -12.55 23.70 -3.86
N VAL A 338 -12.92 22.57 -4.48
CA VAL A 338 -12.56 22.22 -5.86
C VAL A 338 -13.14 23.21 -6.87
N ASN A 339 -14.41 23.62 -6.69
CA ASN A 339 -15.07 24.53 -7.63
C ASN A 339 -14.65 26.00 -7.46
N GLN A 340 -14.14 26.38 -6.29
CA GLN A 340 -13.76 27.76 -5.98
C GLN A 340 -12.25 28.02 -6.14
N PHE A 341 -11.42 26.98 -6.22
CA PHE A 341 -9.98 27.14 -6.40
C PHE A 341 -9.65 27.83 -7.73
N ASP A 342 -8.82 28.88 -7.67
CA ASP A 342 -8.42 29.64 -8.85
C ASP A 342 -7.19 29.00 -9.52
N PHE A 343 -7.44 28.08 -10.45
CA PHE A 343 -6.39 27.42 -11.23
C PHE A 343 -5.65 28.36 -12.21
N SER A 344 -6.19 29.56 -12.47
CA SER A 344 -5.57 30.51 -13.40
C SER A 344 -4.24 31.05 -12.87
N VAL A 345 -3.97 30.91 -11.56
CA VAL A 345 -2.67 31.22 -10.94
C VAL A 345 -1.52 30.42 -11.56
N TRP A 346 -1.81 29.23 -12.12
CA TRP A 346 -0.86 28.38 -12.83
C TRP A 346 -1.06 28.36 -14.35
N GLY A 347 -1.95 29.22 -14.87
CA GLY A 347 -2.28 29.26 -16.30
C GLY A 347 -3.12 28.06 -16.77
N LEU A 348 -3.80 27.38 -15.84
CA LEU A 348 -4.69 26.25 -16.09
C LEU A 348 -6.16 26.69 -16.23
#